data_AF-A0A2V7YLB8-F1
#
_entry.id   AF-A0A2V7YLB8-F1
#
_cell.length_a   1.000
_cell.length_b   1.000
_cell.length_c   1.000
_cell.angle_alpha   90.00
_cell.angle_beta   90.00
_cell.angle_gamma   90.00
#
_symmetry.space_group_name_H-M   'P 1'
#
loop_
_entity.id
_entity.type
_entity.pdbx_description
1 polymer ?
#
loop_
_entity_poly.entity_id
_entity_poly.type
_entity_poly.pdbx_seq_one_letter_code
_entity_poly.pdbx_strand_id
1 'polypeptide(L)' 'MDDFLIFGHRGSPRRFPENTLASFEEALRSGAN' A
#
# COMPACT_ATOMS: atom_id res chain seq x y z
N MET A 1 16.60 14.62 -0.52
CA MET A 1 15.16 14.91 -0.66
C MET A 1 14.49 14.06 0.40
N ASP A 2 13.86 14.68 1.40
CA ASP A 2 13.08 13.97 2.41
C ASP A 2 11.66 13.80 1.85
N ASP A 3 11.40 12.65 1.24
CA ASP A 3 10.06 12.33 0.75
C ASP A 3 9.16 11.97 1.94
N PHE A 4 7.93 12.47 1.91
CA PHE A 4 6.93 12.12 2.92
C PHE A 4 6.59 10.62 2.81
N LEU A 5 6.71 9.91 3.93
CA LEU A 5 6.54 8.47 3.98
C LEU A 5 5.05 8.08 4.07
N ILE A 6 4.60 7.26 3.12
CA ILE A 6 3.23 6.80 2.97
C ILE A 6 3.17 5.29 3.16
N PHE A 7 2.61 4.85 4.28
CA PHE A 7 2.49 3.42 4.59
C PHE A 7 1.15 2.82 4.17
N GLY A 8 1.20 1.74 3.38
CA GLY A 8 0.08 0.83 3.17
C GLY A 8 -0.04 -0.20 4.31
N HIS A 9 -0.67 0.16 5.43
CA HIS A 9 -0.84 -0.76 6.57
C HIS A 9 -1.66 -2.01 6.15
N ARG A 10 -0.97 -3.16 6.06
CA ARG A 10 -1.49 -4.45 5.54
C ARG A 10 -1.87 -4.43 4.04
N GLY A 11 -1.27 -3.53 3.27
CA GLY A 11 -1.60 -3.27 1.87
C GLY A 11 -2.68 -2.19 1.71
N SER A 12 -3.66 -2.44 0.84
CA SER A 12 -4.83 -1.59 0.58
C SER A 12 -6.12 -2.33 1.01
N PRO A 13 -6.36 -2.52 2.32
CA PRO A 13 -7.44 -3.36 2.86
C PRO A 13 -8.86 -2.87 2.49
N ARG A 14 -8.99 -1.61 2.05
CA ARG A 14 -10.26 -1.08 1.54
C ARG A 14 -10.58 -1.53 0.11
N ARG A 15 -9.60 -2.04 -0.62
CA ARG A 15 -9.72 -2.45 -2.03
C ARG A 15 -9.53 -3.97 -2.21
N PHE A 16 -8.62 -4.57 -1.46
CA PHE A 16 -8.30 -6.00 -1.53
C PHE A 16 -8.20 -6.59 -0.13
N PRO A 17 -8.42 -7.91 0.06
CA PRO A 17 -8.23 -8.55 1.35
C PRO A 17 -6.84 -8.24 1.93
N GLU A 18 -6.80 -7.94 3.23
CA GLU A 18 -5.56 -7.58 3.92
C GLU A 18 -4.49 -8.68 3.80
N ASN A 19 -3.22 -8.27 3.79
CA ASN A 19 -2.06 -9.17 3.75
C ASN A 19 -2.02 -10.11 2.52
N THR A 20 -2.63 -9.72 1.41
CA THR A 20 -2.52 -10.42 0.12
C THR A 20 -1.59 -9.68 -0.83
N LEU A 21 -1.01 -10.40 -1.81
CA LEU A 21 -0.18 -9.79 -2.85
C LEU A 21 -0.91 -8.66 -3.58
N ALA A 22 -2.16 -8.90 -4.00
CA ALA A 22 -2.98 -7.88 -4.66
C ALA A 22 -3.15 -6.61 -3.82
N SER A 23 -3.27 -6.76 -2.49
CA SER A 23 -3.38 -5.63 -1.56
C SER A 23 -2.08 -4.83 -1.45
N PHE A 24 -0.93 -5.50 -1.45
CA PHE A 24 0.37 -4.83 -1.45
C PHE A 24 0.69 -4.17 -2.80
N GLU A 25 0.40 -4.85 -3.91
CA GLU A 25 0.57 -4.30 -5.26
C GLU A 25 -0.24 -3.01 -5.46
N GLU A 26 -1.49 -2.99 -4.97
CA GLU A 26 -2.32 -1.79 -5.03
C GLU A 26 -1.78 -0.66 -4.15
N ALA A 27 -1.25 -0.97 -2.96
CA ALA A 27 -0.65 0.04 -2.10
C ALA A 27 0.55 0.72 -2.79
N LEU A 28 1.42 -0.07 -3.43
CA LEU A 28 2.54 0.46 -4.23
C LEU A 28 2.06 1.30 -5.42
N ARG A 29 1.05 0.83 -6.17
CA ARG A 29 0.46 1.60 -7.29
C ARG A 29 -0.20 2.90 -6.82
N SER A 30 -0.66 2.95 -5.58
CA SER A 30 -1.28 4.13 -4.97
C SER A 30 -0.27 5.12 -4.37
N GLY A 31 1.04 4.83 -4.46
CA GLY A 31 2.10 5.73 -4.01
C GLY A 31 2.63 5.45 -2.60
N ALA A 32 2.39 4.25 -2.05
CA ALA A 32 3.13 3.82 -0.86
C ALA A 32 4.62 3.71 -1.17
N ASN A 33 5.46 4.19 -0.26
CA ASN A 33 6.91 4.29 -0.40
C ASN A 33 7.64 3.95 0.90
#